data_AF-A0A2E4PM98-F1
#
_entry.id   AF-A0A2E4PM98-F1
#
_cell.length_a   1.000
_cell.length_b   1.000
_cell.length_c   1.000
_cell.angle_alpha   90.00
_cell.angle_beta   90.00
_cell.angle_gamma   90.00
#
_symmetry.space_group_name_H-M   'P 1'
#
loop_
_entity.id
_entity.type
_entity.pdbx_description
1 polymer ?
#
loop_
_entity_poly.entity_id
_entity_poly.type
_entity_poly.pdbx_seq_one_letter_code
_entity_poly.pdbx_strand_id
1 'polypeptide(L)'
;MKKIFYFLFFLISVAMNAQNEPYDFSDLDTREKVISKAKTSSALQRNLLISEEFNGKDEFMNIVYITKEAAEKKLKIEERIIESLNQGKELSIQINPIYKGKSFVPEKIIIQISGDENFTEEILVW
;
A
#
# COMPACT_ATOMS: atom_id res chain seq x y z
N MET A 1 -2.69 -4.40 61.63
CA MET A 1 -1.33 -3.90 61.34
C MET A 1 -0.77 -4.67 60.15
N LYS A 2 -0.38 -3.94 59.09
CA LYS A 2 0.58 -4.29 58.01
C LYS A 2 0.22 -5.49 57.11
N LYS A 3 0.41 -5.49 55.79
CA LYS A 3 0.72 -4.51 54.74
C LYS A 3 0.35 -5.27 53.44
N ILE A 4 -0.46 -4.67 52.58
CA ILE A 4 -0.79 -5.19 51.25
C ILE A 4 0.48 -5.15 50.41
N PHE A 5 0.91 -6.29 49.85
CA PHE A 5 1.99 -6.37 48.89
C PHE A 5 1.38 -6.44 47.49
N TYR A 6 1.35 -5.30 46.80
CA TYR A 6 1.06 -5.24 45.37
C TYR A 6 2.25 -5.84 44.63
N PHE A 7 2.08 -7.03 44.05
CA PHE A 7 3.04 -7.55 43.08
C PHE A 7 2.65 -7.01 41.72
N LEU A 8 3.29 -5.89 41.37
CA LEU A 8 3.18 -5.22 40.07
C LEU A 8 3.87 -6.13 39.03
N PHE A 9 3.10 -6.96 38.31
CA PHE A 9 3.62 -7.62 37.12
C PHE A 9 3.76 -6.56 36.03
N PHE A 10 4.99 -6.08 35.86
CA PHE A 10 5.41 -5.17 34.82
C PHE A 10 5.28 -5.91 33.48
N LEU A 11 4.18 -5.65 32.76
CA LEU A 11 4.07 -5.98 31.34
C LEU A 11 5.15 -5.17 30.62
N ILE A 12 6.25 -5.83 30.28
CA ILE A 12 7.18 -5.33 29.28
C ILE A 12 6.42 -5.43 27.94
N SER A 13 5.60 -4.42 27.64
CA SER A 13 5.24 -4.12 26.26
C SER A 13 6.51 -3.63 25.59
N VAL A 14 7.27 -4.57 25.01
CA VAL A 14 8.15 -4.21 23.90
C VAL A 14 7.21 -3.81 22.77
N ALA A 15 6.84 -2.54 22.73
CA ALA A 15 6.41 -1.94 21.49
C ALA A 15 7.62 -2.03 20.56
N MET A 16 7.60 -3.03 19.67
CA MET A 16 8.45 -3.08 18.49
C MET A 16 8.10 -1.85 17.65
N ASN A 17 8.72 -0.72 17.98
CA ASN A 17 8.91 0.36 17.04
C ASN A 17 9.90 -0.16 15.99
N ALA A 18 9.40 -0.93 15.02
CA ALA A 18 10.05 -1.01 13.73
C ALA A 18 9.92 0.37 13.11
N GLN A 19 10.86 1.26 13.41
CA GLN A 19 11.14 2.38 12.52
C GLN A 19 11.64 1.74 11.22
N ASN A 20 10.72 1.40 10.32
CA ASN A 20 11.08 1.07 8.94
C ASN A 20 11.68 2.36 8.38
N GLU A 21 12.99 2.38 8.14
CA GLU A 21 13.52 3.42 7.26
C GLU A 21 12.75 3.34 5.94
N PRO A 22 12.32 4.48 5.39
CA PRO A 22 11.61 4.49 4.13
C PRO A 22 12.44 3.76 3.07
N TYR A 23 11.79 2.93 2.27
CA TYR A 23 12.46 2.22 1.19
C TYR A 23 13.04 3.24 0.20
N ASP A 24 14.30 3.07 -0.17
CA ASP A 24 14.89 3.82 -1.26
C ASP A 24 14.94 2.94 -2.51
N PHE A 25 14.20 3.34 -3.53
CA PHE A 25 14.17 2.70 -4.85
C PHE A 25 14.67 3.63 -5.96
N SER A 26 15.48 4.64 -5.61
CA SER A 26 16.02 5.62 -6.55
C SER A 26 16.92 5.01 -7.63
N ASP A 27 17.56 3.87 -7.34
CA ASP A 27 18.42 3.12 -8.27
C ASP A 27 17.66 2.25 -9.27
N LEU A 28 16.38 2.01 -9.02
CA LEU A 28 15.49 1.20 -9.87
C LEU A 28 14.91 2.02 -11.03
N ASP A 29 15.80 2.63 -11.80
CA ASP A 29 15.51 3.56 -12.92
C ASP A 29 15.27 2.88 -14.27
N THR A 30 15.20 1.54 -14.30
CA THR A 30 14.78 0.78 -15.48
C THR A 30 13.83 -0.34 -15.09
N ARG A 31 13.00 -0.77 -16.05
CA ARG A 31 12.09 -1.90 -15.88
C ARG A 31 12.82 -3.18 -15.52
N GLU A 32 13.96 -3.44 -16.14
CA GLU A 32 14.76 -4.64 -15.93
C GLU A 32 15.28 -4.70 -14.48
N LYS A 33 15.70 -3.56 -13.93
CA LYS A 33 16.14 -3.46 -12.53
C LYS A 33 15.00 -3.75 -11.57
N VAL A 34 13.82 -3.18 -11.80
CA VAL A 34 12.64 -3.43 -10.96
C VAL A 34 12.21 -4.90 -11.03
N ILE A 35 12.14 -5.48 -12.22
CA ILE A 35 11.81 -6.91 -12.41
C ILE A 35 12.84 -7.79 -11.70
N SER A 36 14.12 -7.48 -11.83
CA SER A 36 15.20 -8.23 -11.17
C SER A 36 15.07 -8.15 -9.65
N LYS A 37 14.84 -6.95 -9.11
CA LYS A 37 14.63 -6.72 -7.66
C LYS A 37 13.42 -7.47 -7.13
N ALA A 38 12.30 -7.44 -7.84
CA ALA A 38 11.06 -8.14 -7.47
C ALA A 38 11.20 -9.68 -7.53
N LYS A 39 12.09 -10.21 -8.38
CA LYS A 39 12.38 -11.64 -8.45
C LYS A 39 13.37 -12.12 -7.38
N THR A 40 14.31 -11.26 -7.00
CA THR A 40 15.45 -11.62 -6.14
C THR A 40 15.25 -11.25 -4.68
N SER A 41 14.31 -10.36 -4.38
CA SER A 41 14.01 -9.90 -3.03
C SER A 41 12.50 -9.80 -2.80
N SER A 42 12.07 -10.00 -1.56
CA SER A 42 10.67 -9.79 -1.15
C SER A 42 10.31 -8.31 -0.96
N ALA A 43 11.20 -7.38 -1.31
CA ALA A 43 11.01 -5.95 -1.11
C ALA A 43 9.99 -5.34 -2.07
N LEU A 44 9.81 -5.95 -3.25
CA LEU A 44 8.86 -5.50 -4.27
C LEU A 44 8.10 -6.70 -4.83
N GLN A 45 6.84 -6.46 -5.15
CA GLN A 45 6.02 -7.40 -5.88
C GLN A 45 5.30 -6.70 -7.02
N ARG A 46 5.01 -7.49 -8.05
CA ARG A 46 4.19 -7.07 -9.17
C ARG A 46 2.73 -7.00 -8.71
N ASN A 47 2.06 -5.89 -8.98
CA ASN A 47 0.65 -5.67 -8.68
C ASN A 47 -0.06 -5.01 -9.87
N LEU A 48 -1.37 -5.17 -9.99
CA LEU A 48 -2.16 -4.38 -10.93
C LEU A 48 -2.49 -3.03 -10.29
N LEU A 49 -2.28 -1.93 -11.04
CA LEU A 49 -2.62 -0.59 -10.58
C LEU A 49 -4.14 -0.47 -10.39
N ILE A 50 -4.90 -0.93 -11.39
CA ILE A 50 -6.35 -1.13 -11.35
C ILE A 50 -6.58 -2.63 -11.25
N SER A 51 -7.24 -3.09 -10.18
CA SER A 51 -7.53 -4.52 -9.97
C SER A 51 -8.61 -5.05 -10.91
N GLU A 52 -8.71 -6.37 -11.05
CA GLU A 52 -9.66 -7.04 -11.96
C GLU A 52 -11.11 -6.76 -11.58
N GLU A 53 -11.40 -6.57 -10.28
CA GLU A 53 -12.70 -6.18 -9.75
C GLU A 53 -13.18 -4.82 -10.29
N PHE A 54 -12.24 -3.96 -10.70
CA PHE A 54 -12.51 -2.69 -11.38
C PHE A 54 -12.24 -2.77 -12.89
N ASN A 55 -12.30 -3.97 -13.47
CA ASN A 55 -12.06 -4.26 -14.88
C ASN A 55 -10.62 -3.91 -15.35
N GLY A 56 -9.67 -3.88 -14.43
CA GLY A 56 -8.26 -3.79 -14.74
C GLY A 56 -7.75 -5.05 -15.44
N LYS A 57 -6.80 -4.89 -16.36
CA LYS A 57 -6.24 -5.99 -17.15
C LYS A 57 -4.77 -6.20 -16.85
N ASP A 58 -4.30 -7.43 -17.03
CA ASP A 58 -2.88 -7.72 -17.05
C ASP A 58 -2.26 -7.23 -18.37
N GLU A 59 -1.97 -5.93 -18.41
CA GLU A 59 -1.31 -5.27 -19.52
C GLU A 59 -0.20 -4.34 -19.03
N PHE A 60 0.77 -4.08 -19.89
CA PHE A 60 1.99 -3.38 -19.51
C PHE A 60 1.74 -2.04 -18.78
N MET A 61 0.72 -1.29 -19.21
CA MET A 61 0.37 0.01 -18.64
C MET A 61 -0.32 -0.05 -17.28
N ASN A 62 -0.87 -1.21 -16.90
CA ASN A 62 -1.57 -1.44 -15.64
C ASN A 62 -0.73 -2.22 -14.62
N ILE A 63 0.55 -2.46 -14.91
CA ILE A 63 1.46 -3.14 -13.98
C ILE A 63 2.23 -2.11 -13.18
N VAL A 64 2.22 -2.25 -11.86
CA VAL A 64 3.04 -1.48 -10.93
C VAL A 64 3.85 -2.42 -10.05
N TYR A 65 5.02 -1.97 -9.60
CA TYR A 65 5.80 -2.68 -8.60
C TYR A 65 5.76 -1.89 -7.31
N ILE A 66 5.31 -2.52 -6.23
CA ILE A 66 5.13 -1.90 -4.92
C ILE A 66 5.56 -2.86 -3.82
N THR A 67 5.76 -2.34 -2.61
CA THR A 67 6.08 -3.14 -1.42
C THR A 67 4.91 -4.03 -1.03
N LYS A 68 5.18 -5.01 -0.16
CA LYS A 68 4.14 -5.91 0.34
C LYS A 68 3.08 -5.13 1.13
N GLU A 69 3.55 -4.24 1.99
CA GLU A 69 2.75 -3.38 2.87
C GLU A 69 1.85 -2.45 2.04
N ALA A 70 2.38 -1.86 0.97
CA ALA A 70 1.61 -1.00 0.07
C ALA A 70 0.50 -1.78 -0.65
N ALA A 71 0.77 -3.01 -1.10
CA ALA A 71 -0.23 -3.84 -1.74
C ALA A 71 -1.34 -4.29 -0.78
N GLU A 72 -0.99 -4.65 0.46
CA GLU A 72 -1.98 -4.98 1.51
C GLU A 72 -2.85 -3.77 1.86
N LYS A 73 -2.26 -2.57 1.91
CA LYS A 73 -3.02 -1.33 2.11
C LYS A 73 -3.96 -1.05 0.93
N LYS A 74 -3.46 -1.23 -0.30
CA LYS A 74 -4.27 -1.08 -1.53
C LYS A 74 -5.47 -2.01 -1.49
N LEU A 75 -5.26 -3.30 -1.22
CA LEU A 75 -6.32 -4.30 -1.17
C LEU A 75 -7.43 -3.89 -0.18
N LYS A 76 -7.08 -3.44 1.03
CA LYS A 76 -8.07 -2.99 2.02
C LYS A 76 -8.89 -1.78 1.57
N ILE A 77 -8.26 -0.85 0.84
CA ILE A 77 -8.95 0.32 0.28
C ILE A 77 -9.92 -0.15 -0.82
N GLU A 78 -9.47 -1.05 -1.68
CA GLU A 78 -10.29 -1.62 -2.76
C GLU A 78 -11.49 -2.41 -2.22
N GLU A 79 -11.30 -3.22 -1.18
CA GLU A 79 -12.39 -3.91 -0.47
C GLU A 79 -13.46 -2.93 0.03
N ARG A 80 -13.06 -1.82 0.66
CA ARG A 80 -13.99 -0.77 1.13
C ARG A 80 -14.77 -0.12 -0.01
N ILE A 81 -14.12 0.09 -1.16
CA ILE A 81 -14.76 0.66 -2.36
C ILE A 81 -15.78 -0.35 -2.91
N ILE A 82 -15.41 -1.63 -3.00
CA ILE A 82 -16.30 -2.70 -3.47
C ILE A 82 -17.53 -2.83 -2.57
N GLU A 83 -17.35 -2.78 -1.24
CA GLU A 83 -18.47 -2.75 -0.28
C GLU A 83 -19.43 -1.60 -0.56
N SER A 84 -18.91 -0.42 -0.88
CA SER A 84 -19.70 0.76 -1.20
C SER A 84 -20.47 0.62 -2.52
N LEU A 85 -19.82 0.07 -3.55
CA LEU A 85 -20.46 -0.25 -4.84
C LEU A 85 -21.57 -1.30 -4.66
N ASN A 86 -21.34 -2.33 -3.83
CA ASN A 86 -22.34 -3.37 -3.53
C ASN A 86 -23.55 -2.83 -2.77
N GLN A 87 -23.42 -1.70 -2.08
CA GLN A 87 -24.55 -0.97 -1.46
C GLN A 87 -25.35 -0.13 -2.47
N GLY A 88 -24.94 -0.12 -3.75
CA GLY A 88 -25.59 0.62 -4.81
C GLY A 88 -25.14 2.08 -4.95
N LYS A 89 -24.00 2.45 -4.34
CA LYS A 89 -23.46 3.81 -4.47
C LYS A 89 -22.83 4.02 -5.85
N GLU A 90 -23.04 5.21 -6.41
CA GLU A 90 -22.40 5.62 -7.66
C GLU A 90 -21.08 6.33 -7.35
N LEU A 91 -19.96 5.66 -7.67
CA LEU A 91 -18.62 6.14 -7.39
C LEU A 91 -17.79 6.27 -8.67
N SER A 92 -16.99 7.33 -8.75
CA SER A 92 -15.90 7.48 -9.72
C SER A 92 -14.57 7.28 -9.01
N ILE A 93 -13.74 6.39 -9.57
CA ILE A 93 -12.46 5.96 -9.00
C ILE A 93 -11.33 6.44 -9.90
N GLN A 94 -10.35 7.14 -9.33
CA GLN A 94 -9.10 7.51 -10.01
C GLN A 94 -7.91 7.00 -9.20
N ILE A 95 -7.01 6.25 -9.85
CA ILE A 95 -5.82 5.68 -9.22
C ILE A 95 -4.58 6.22 -9.95
N ASN A 96 -3.77 7.01 -9.25
CA ASN A 96 -2.64 7.73 -9.81
C ASN A 96 -1.33 7.35 -9.09
N PRO A 97 -0.40 6.63 -9.75
CA PRO A 97 0.93 6.40 -9.22
C PRO A 97 1.79 7.65 -9.40
N ILE A 98 2.44 8.10 -8.32
CA ILE A 98 3.34 9.25 -8.32
C ILE A 98 4.78 8.73 -8.25
N TYR A 99 5.55 8.97 -9.30
CA TYR A 99 6.94 8.52 -9.41
C TYR A 99 7.93 9.59 -8.96
N LYS A 100 9.00 9.15 -8.31
CA LYS A 100 10.09 10.01 -7.82
C LYS A 100 11.32 9.88 -8.70
N GLY A 101 11.75 11.01 -9.25
CA GLY A 101 12.93 11.08 -10.13
C GLY A 101 12.76 10.21 -11.37
N LYS A 102 13.68 9.25 -11.57
CA LYS A 102 13.68 8.33 -12.72
C LYS A 102 13.24 6.92 -12.35
N SER A 103 12.83 6.68 -11.10
CA SER A 103 12.51 5.33 -10.66
C SER A 103 11.26 4.79 -11.35
N PHE A 104 11.27 3.49 -11.63
CA PHE A 104 10.15 2.71 -12.13
C PHE A 104 9.29 2.14 -10.98
N VAL A 105 9.58 2.50 -9.73
CA VAL A 105 8.73 2.26 -8.55
C VAL A 105 8.09 3.58 -8.14
N PRO A 106 6.76 3.68 -8.00
CA PRO A 106 6.14 4.91 -7.52
C PRO A 106 6.54 5.18 -6.07
N GLU A 107 6.74 6.44 -5.69
CA GLU A 107 6.90 6.86 -4.28
C GLU A 107 5.61 6.62 -3.50
N LYS A 108 4.48 6.86 -4.17
CA LYS A 108 3.15 6.65 -3.61
C LYS A 108 2.10 6.41 -4.68
N ILE A 109 0.97 5.86 -4.26
CA ILE A 109 -0.25 5.76 -5.06
C ILE A 109 -1.32 6.62 -4.40
N ILE A 110 -1.97 7.47 -5.19
CA ILE A 110 -3.10 8.29 -4.76
C ILE A 110 -4.37 7.66 -5.34
N ILE A 111 -5.30 7.30 -4.46
CA ILE A 111 -6.63 6.81 -4.84
C ILE A 111 -7.65 7.89 -4.48
N GLN A 112 -8.37 8.40 -5.47
CA GLN A 112 -9.40 9.42 -5.31
C GLN A 112 -10.76 8.83 -5.64
N ILE A 113 -11.70 9.01 -4.73
CA ILE A 113 -13.09 8.58 -4.85
C ILE A 113 -13.97 9.83 -4.84
N SER A 114 -14.92 9.88 -5.77
CA SER A 114 -15.92 10.95 -5.89
C SER A 114 -17.28 10.39 -6.29
N GLY A 115 -18.34 11.19 -6.13
CA GLY A 115 -19.74 10.78 -6.34
C GLY A 115 -20.51 10.81 -5.03
N ASP A 116 -21.21 9.72 -4.72
CA ASP A 116 -21.94 9.57 -3.44
C ASP A 116 -21.02 9.59 -2.22
N GLU A 117 -19.75 9.22 -2.40
CA GLU A 117 -18.69 9.38 -1.42
C GLU A 117 -17.53 10.18 -2.00
N ASN A 118 -16.84 10.93 -1.14
CA ASN A 118 -15.71 11.75 -1.54
C ASN A 118 -14.58 11.58 -0.54
N PHE A 119 -13.50 10.93 -0.96
CA PHE A 119 -12.31 10.77 -0.12
C PHE A 119 -11.05 10.55 -0.97
N THR A 120 -9.90 10.73 -0.36
CA THR A 120 -8.60 10.47 -0.97
C THR A 120 -7.76 9.64 -0.01
N GLU A 121 -7.18 8.56 -0.52
CA GLU A 121 -6.25 7.71 0.22
C GLU A 121 -4.86 7.82 -0.42
N GLU A 122 -3.84 7.88 0.43
CA GLU A 122 -2.44 7.88 0.01
C GLU A 122 -1.75 6.61 0.51
N ILE A 123 -1.14 5.88 -0.41
CA ILE A 123 -0.38 4.66 -0.13
C ILE A 123 1.10 4.97 -0.38
N LEU A 124 1.87 5.11 0.70
CA LEU A 124 3.32 5.24 0.61
C LEU A 124 3.92 3.88 0.22
N VAL A 125 4.87 3.93 -0.70
CA VAL A 125 5.62 2.76 -1.18
C VAL A 125 7.09 2.88 -0.76
N TRP A 126 7.62 4.11 -0.77
CA TRP A 126 8.95 4.47 -0.30
C TRP A 126 8.85 4.98 1.12
#